data_AF-A0A413SYW0-F1
#
_entry.id   AF-A0A413SYW0-F1
#
_cell.length_a   1.000
_cell.length_b   1.000
_cell.length_c   1.000
_cell.angle_alpha   90.00
_cell.angle_beta   90.00
_cell.angle_gamma   90.00
#
_symmetry.space_group_name_H-M   'P 1'
#
loop_
_entity.id
_entity.type
_entity.pdbx_description
1 polymer ?
#
loop_
_entity_poly.entity_id
_entity_poly.type
_entity_poly.pdbx_seq_one_letter_code
_entity_poly.pdbx_strand_id
1 'polypeptide(L)'
;MFCMRESKGQVFNKNYSFYGTPYLSAYCDLKESDNLIIYGHNINGGKMFGALEQYIDKNFFDRHRNIYFTTDRRRESEVFAVMCVNIREFKYWKFVMARDEKDYGEFVEKVLEHSLLNTGEKPKYGEQMLMLSTCDNGKGDDWRIVVVGKEI
;
A
#
# COMPACT_ATOMS: atom_id res chain seq x y z
N MET A 1 -7.94 -5.35 -11.59
CA MET A 1 -8.84 -5.96 -10.59
C MET A 1 -8.03 -6.99 -9.81
N PHE A 2 -7.57 -6.66 -8.62
CA PHE A 2 -6.89 -7.61 -7.71
C PHE A 2 -7.93 -8.08 -6.68
N CYS A 3 -8.32 -9.35 -6.75
CA CYS A 3 -9.24 -9.97 -5.81
C CYS A 3 -8.40 -10.59 -4.69
N MET A 4 -8.53 -10.07 -3.46
CA MET A 4 -7.88 -10.63 -2.28
C MET A 4 -8.96 -11.13 -1.32
N ARG A 5 -8.92 -12.42 -0.99
CA ARG A 5 -9.66 -13.01 0.14
C ARG A 5 -8.68 -13.25 1.28
N GLU A 6 -9.13 -12.99 2.50
CA GLU A 6 -8.39 -13.25 3.72
C GLU A 6 -7.82 -14.66 3.74
N SER A 7 -6.50 -14.77 3.79
CA SER A 7 -5.86 -16.02 4.16
C SER A 7 -4.61 -15.69 4.96
N LYS A 8 -4.56 -16.21 6.20
CA LYS A 8 -3.33 -16.38 6.96
C LYS A 8 -2.36 -17.20 6.11
N GLY A 9 -1.43 -16.54 5.44
CA GLY A 9 -0.21 -17.12 4.88
C GLY A 9 -0.33 -18.44 4.11
N GLN A 10 -1.41 -18.70 3.35
CA GLN A 10 -1.52 -19.88 2.49
C GLN A 10 -2.32 -19.56 1.22
N VAL A 11 -1.65 -19.72 0.08
CA VAL A 11 -2.19 -19.49 -1.26
C VAL A 11 -3.36 -20.44 -1.55
N PHE A 12 -4.38 -19.93 -2.23
CA PHE A 12 -5.71 -20.49 -2.51
C PHE A 12 -5.75 -21.83 -3.29
N ASN A 13 -4.61 -22.48 -3.51
CA ASN A 13 -4.52 -23.85 -3.97
C ASN A 13 -3.10 -24.35 -3.64
N LYS A 14 -2.97 -25.56 -3.10
CA LYS A 14 -1.70 -26.23 -2.72
C LYS A 14 -0.77 -26.55 -3.91
N ASN A 15 -0.67 -25.67 -4.90
CA ASN A 15 0.33 -25.71 -5.95
C ASN A 15 1.29 -24.54 -5.72
N TYR A 16 2.57 -24.86 -5.57
CA TYR A 16 3.66 -23.93 -5.38
C TYR A 16 3.68 -22.94 -6.56
N SER A 17 3.16 -21.73 -6.35
CA SER A 17 3.25 -20.63 -7.31
C SER A 17 4.50 -19.84 -6.97
N PHE A 18 5.48 -19.87 -7.87
CA PHE A 18 6.69 -19.03 -7.82
C PHE A 18 6.37 -17.52 -7.75
N TYR A 19 5.10 -17.14 -7.95
CA TYR A 19 4.63 -15.76 -8.08
C TYR A 19 4.03 -15.16 -6.80
N GLY A 20 3.92 -15.94 -5.71
CA GLY A 20 3.30 -15.49 -4.46
C GLY A 20 1.86 -14.99 -4.62
N THR A 21 1.26 -14.46 -3.56
CA THR A 21 -0.09 -13.87 -3.60
C THR A 21 -0.08 -12.62 -2.74
N PRO A 22 -0.65 -11.49 -3.21
CA PRO A 22 -0.79 -10.31 -2.36
C PRO A 22 -1.52 -10.69 -1.08
N TYR A 23 -0.99 -10.26 0.07
CA TYR A 23 -1.53 -10.60 1.37
C TYR A 23 -1.67 -9.35 2.26
N LEU A 24 -2.75 -9.31 3.04
CA LEU A 24 -2.97 -8.29 4.04
C LEU A 24 -2.04 -8.51 5.24
N SER A 25 -1.49 -7.43 5.78
CA SER A 25 -0.69 -7.44 7.01
C SER A 25 -1.44 -8.13 8.15
N ALA A 26 -0.77 -9.00 8.89
CA ALA A 26 -1.37 -9.72 10.02
C ALA A 26 -1.77 -8.82 11.19
N TYR A 27 -1.32 -7.56 11.18
CA TYR A 27 -1.68 -6.55 12.17
C TYR A 27 -2.95 -5.78 11.82
N CYS A 28 -3.44 -5.89 10.57
CA CYS A 28 -4.62 -5.17 10.10
C CYS A 28 -5.90 -5.97 10.34
N ASP A 29 -6.93 -5.25 10.71
CA ASP A 29 -8.34 -5.67 10.68
C ASP A 29 -9.06 -4.90 9.57
N LEU A 30 -9.74 -5.61 8.67
CA LEU A 30 -10.41 -5.03 7.50
C LEU A 30 -11.50 -3.99 7.84
N LYS A 31 -12.05 -4.03 9.05
CA LYS A 31 -13.13 -3.17 9.50
C LYS A 31 -12.65 -2.08 10.44
N GLU A 32 -11.74 -2.43 11.34
CA GLU A 32 -11.37 -1.54 12.46
C GLU A 32 -10.08 -0.73 12.19
N SER A 33 -9.21 -1.15 11.27
CA SER A 33 -7.93 -0.47 11.06
C SER A 33 -8.05 0.83 10.27
N ASP A 34 -7.38 1.89 10.74
CA ASP A 34 -7.25 3.16 10.01
C ASP A 34 -6.34 3.02 8.79
N ASN A 35 -5.44 2.04 8.78
CA ASN A 35 -4.53 1.78 7.67
C ASN A 35 -4.48 0.28 7.33
N LEU A 36 -4.83 -0.04 6.08
CA LEU A 36 -4.72 -1.38 5.53
C LEU A 36 -3.44 -1.50 4.71
N ILE A 37 -2.55 -2.40 5.11
CA ILE A 37 -1.29 -2.62 4.40
C ILE A 37 -1.33 -3.97 3.69
N ILE A 38 -1.20 -3.94 2.37
CA ILE A 38 -1.12 -5.13 1.53
C ILE A 38 0.30 -5.25 0.99
N TYR A 39 0.89 -6.41 1.20
CA TYR A 39 2.18 -6.76 0.64
C TYR A 39 1.99 -7.62 -0.61
N GLY A 40 2.80 -7.37 -1.63
CA GLY A 40 2.88 -8.23 -2.81
C GLY A 40 4.31 -8.39 -3.27
N HIS A 41 4.62 -9.55 -3.87
CA HIS A 41 5.93 -9.78 -4.45
C HIS A 41 6.13 -8.92 -5.70
N ASN A 42 7.30 -8.32 -5.80
CA ASN A 42 7.77 -7.64 -7.00
C ASN A 42 8.44 -8.67 -7.92
N ILE A 43 7.74 -9.08 -8.97
CA ILE A 43 8.26 -10.08 -9.90
C ILE A 43 8.63 -9.39 -11.21
N ASN A 44 9.88 -9.63 -11.64
CA ASN A 44 10.43 -9.08 -12.87
C ASN A 44 9.48 -9.24 -14.06
N GLY A 45 9.32 -8.16 -14.82
CA GLY A 45 8.41 -8.08 -15.97
C GLY A 45 7.06 -7.39 -15.68
N GLY A 46 6.96 -6.59 -14.61
CA GLY A 46 5.78 -5.77 -14.31
C GLY A 46 4.55 -6.57 -13.88
N LYS A 47 4.72 -7.83 -13.48
CA LYS A 47 3.63 -8.69 -13.02
C LYS A 47 3.39 -8.46 -11.52
N MET A 48 2.15 -8.68 -11.08
CA MET A 48 1.72 -8.48 -9.68
C MET A 48 1.98 -7.04 -9.20
N PHE A 49 2.77 -6.87 -8.15
CA PHE A 49 3.07 -5.56 -7.56
C PHE A 49 4.25 -4.86 -8.23
N GLY A 50 4.89 -5.48 -9.24
CA GLY A 50 5.86 -4.78 -10.09
C GLY A 50 5.24 -3.61 -10.87
N ALA A 51 3.91 -3.58 -11.03
CA ALA A 51 3.21 -2.41 -11.56
C ALA A 51 3.29 -1.18 -10.64
N LEU A 52 3.56 -1.34 -9.34
CA LEU A 52 3.71 -0.23 -8.40
C LEU A 52 4.95 0.63 -8.72
N GLU A 53 5.97 0.06 -9.35
CA GLU A 53 7.14 0.84 -9.84
C GLU A 53 6.73 1.91 -10.85
N GLN A 54 5.69 1.66 -11.65
CA GLN A 54 5.22 2.61 -12.66
C GLN A 54 4.58 3.86 -12.02
N TYR A 55 4.12 3.79 -10.76
CA TYR A 55 3.60 4.95 -10.04
C TYR A 55 4.66 6.02 -9.76
N ILE A 56 5.95 5.70 -9.90
CA ILE A 56 7.04 6.70 -9.83
C ILE A 56 6.99 7.63 -11.06
N ASP A 57 6.52 7.14 -12.22
CA ASP A 57 6.33 7.97 -13.40
C ASP A 57 5.06 8.82 -13.27
N LYS A 58 5.22 10.14 -13.38
CA LYS A 58 4.12 11.09 -13.21
C LYS A 58 2.98 10.88 -14.23
N ASN A 59 3.29 10.52 -15.48
CA ASN A 59 2.25 10.32 -16.50
C ASN A 59 1.42 9.07 -16.21
N PHE A 60 2.05 8.00 -15.73
CA PHE A 60 1.35 6.82 -15.26
C PHE A 60 0.48 7.15 -14.05
N PHE A 61 1.03 7.82 -13.04
CA PHE A 61 0.29 8.27 -11.86
C PHE A 61 -0.95 9.09 -12.25
N ASP A 62 -0.81 10.10 -13.11
CA ASP A 62 -1.91 10.98 -13.51
C ASP A 62 -3.03 10.23 -14.25
N ARG A 63 -2.71 9.13 -14.95
CA ARG A 63 -3.70 8.27 -15.62
C ARG A 63 -4.32 7.20 -14.71
N HIS A 64 -3.68 6.89 -13.57
CA HIS A 64 -4.02 5.74 -12.72
C HIS A 64 -4.14 6.13 -11.24
N ARG A 65 -4.86 7.23 -10.95
CA ARG A 65 -5.03 7.75 -9.58
C ARG A 65 -5.88 6.88 -8.67
N ASN A 66 -6.77 6.04 -9.20
CA ASN A 66 -7.72 5.29 -8.39
C ASN A 66 -7.32 3.82 -8.27
N ILE A 67 -7.39 3.29 -7.05
CA ILE A 67 -7.19 1.90 -6.70
C ILE A 67 -8.53 1.32 -6.28
N TYR A 68 -8.88 0.16 -6.84
CA TYR A 68 -10.05 -0.61 -6.41
C TYR A 68 -9.62 -1.81 -5.57
N PHE A 69 -10.04 -1.83 -4.31
CA PHE A 69 -9.83 -2.93 -3.38
C PHE A 69 -11.17 -3.61 -3.09
N THR A 70 -11.28 -4.92 -3.34
CA THR A 70 -12.54 -5.65 -3.18
C THR A 70 -12.34 -6.86 -2.30
N THR A 71 -13.08 -6.91 -1.20
CA THR A 71 -13.17 -8.03 -0.26
C THR A 71 -14.60 -8.60 -0.32
N ASP A 72 -15.40 -8.33 0.71
CA ASP A 72 -16.84 -8.44 0.80
C ASP A 72 -17.57 -7.25 0.15
N ARG A 73 -16.97 -6.06 0.23
CA ARG A 73 -17.41 -4.83 -0.44
C ARG A 73 -16.33 -4.31 -1.38
N ARG A 74 -16.75 -3.59 -2.43
CA ARG A 74 -15.84 -2.84 -3.30
C ARG A 74 -15.57 -1.48 -2.66
N ARG A 75 -14.30 -1.18 -2.42
CA ARG A 75 -13.79 0.11 -1.93
C ARG A 75 -12.98 0.75 -3.05
N GLU A 76 -13.11 2.07 -3.17
CA GLU A 76 -12.32 2.89 -4.08
C GLU A 76 -11.41 3.77 -3.24
N SER A 77 -10.14 3.85 -3.63
CA SER A 77 -9.16 4.68 -2.95
C SER A 77 -8.42 5.55 -3.97
N GLU A 78 -8.27 6.84 -3.67
CA GLU A 78 -7.47 7.76 -4.48
C GLU A 78 -6.03 7.80 -3.96
N VAL A 79 -5.06 7.58 -4.83
CA VAL A 79 -3.64 7.64 -4.49
C VAL A 79 -3.24 9.09 -4.24
N PHE A 80 -2.73 9.35 -3.03
CA PHE A 80 -2.25 10.68 -2.65
C PHE A 80 -0.73 10.73 -2.45
N ALA A 81 -0.07 9.58 -2.24
CA ALA A 81 1.38 9.51 -2.06
C ALA A 81 2.00 8.24 -2.68
N VAL A 82 3.25 8.35 -3.12
CA VAL A 82 4.08 7.23 -3.62
C VAL A 82 5.45 7.36 -2.99
N MET A 83 5.85 6.39 -2.17
CA MET A 83 7.08 6.45 -1.38
C MET A 83 8.10 5.41 -1.87
N CYS A 84 9.38 5.77 -1.89
CA CYS A 84 10.49 4.84 -1.96
C CYS A 84 11.28 4.92 -0.66
N VAL A 85 11.07 3.96 0.25
CA VAL A 85 11.52 4.06 1.64
C VAL A 85 12.39 2.89 2.05
N ASN A 86 13.43 3.17 2.83
CA ASN A 86 14.16 2.14 3.55
C ASN A 86 13.37 1.78 4.82
N ILE A 87 13.09 0.49 4.99
CA ILE A 87 12.28 0.00 6.11
C ILE A 87 12.94 0.29 7.47
N ARG A 88 14.26 0.39 7.54
CA ARG A 88 14.97 0.69 8.79
C ARG A 88 14.79 2.14 9.23
N GLU A 89 14.62 3.05 8.28
CA GLU A 89 14.44 4.48 8.51
C GLU A 89 12.99 4.81 8.81
N PHE A 90 12.06 4.32 7.98
CA PHE A 90 10.63 4.56 8.17
C PHE A 90 9.85 3.27 8.31
N LYS A 91 9.48 2.97 9.56
CA LYS A 91 8.71 1.77 9.92
C LYS A 91 7.21 1.95 9.71
N TYR A 92 6.80 2.37 8.50
CA TYR A 92 5.40 2.69 8.17
C TYR A 92 4.43 1.54 8.52
N TRP A 93 4.88 0.29 8.44
CA TRP A 93 4.05 -0.88 8.72
C TRP A 93 3.61 -1.03 10.18
N LYS A 94 4.18 -0.24 11.10
CA LYS A 94 3.75 -0.19 12.50
C LYS A 94 2.50 0.65 12.70
N PHE A 95 2.15 1.51 11.75
CA PHE A 95 0.97 2.34 11.84
C PHE A 95 -0.21 1.64 11.18
N VAL A 96 -1.07 1.06 12.01
CA VAL A 96 -2.29 0.36 11.58
C VAL A 96 -3.54 1.04 12.13
N MET A 97 -3.46 1.58 13.35
CA MET A 97 -4.53 2.28 14.03
C MET A 97 -3.94 3.51 14.74
N ALA A 98 -4.58 4.66 14.57
CA ALA A 98 -4.20 5.91 15.22
C ALA A 98 -4.69 5.93 16.66
N ARG A 99 -3.92 6.55 17.56
CA ARG A 99 -4.36 6.77 18.95
C ARG A 99 -5.35 7.93 19.06
N ASP A 100 -5.15 8.95 18.24
CA ASP A 100 -5.96 10.16 18.17
C ASP A 100 -5.72 10.88 16.82
N GLU A 101 -6.44 11.98 16.61
CA GLU A 101 -6.33 12.83 15.41
C GLU A 101 -4.92 13.35 15.18
N LYS A 102 -4.18 13.67 16.24
CA LYS A 102 -2.82 14.19 16.15
C LYS A 102 -1.86 13.10 15.68
N ASP A 103 -1.95 11.89 16.24
CA ASP A 103 -1.17 10.73 15.85
C ASP A 103 -1.41 10.34 14.38
N TYR A 104 -2.66 10.42 13.91
CA TYR A 104 -3.01 10.25 12.50
C TYR A 104 -2.36 11.32 11.62
N GLY A 105 -2.53 12.59 11.97
CA GLY A 105 -1.94 13.70 11.23
C GLY A 105 -0.42 13.61 11.14
N GLU A 106 0.26 13.32 12.26
CA GLU A 106 1.72 13.14 12.29
C GLU A 106 2.18 12.00 11.37
N PHE A 107 1.41 10.92 11.26
CA PHE A 107 1.72 9.84 10.34
C PHE A 107 1.53 10.23 8.87
N VAL A 108 0.43 10.93 8.55
CA VAL A 108 0.17 11.42 7.19
C VAL A 108 1.26 12.39 6.74
N GLU A 109 1.69 13.31 7.60
CA GLU A 109 2.78 14.24 7.27
C GLU A 109 4.10 13.48 7.01
N LYS A 110 4.43 12.44 7.81
CA LYS A 110 5.59 11.57 7.52
C LYS A 110 5.47 10.83 6.19
N VAL A 111 4.28 10.37 5.83
CA VAL A 111 4.03 9.75 4.52
C VAL A 111 4.31 10.76 3.40
N LEU A 112 3.85 12.01 3.55
CA LEU A 112 4.07 13.07 2.58
C LEU A 112 5.54 13.50 2.49
N GLU A 113 6.27 13.55 3.61
CA GLU A 113 7.72 13.80 3.66
C GLU A 113 8.52 12.76 2.86
N HIS A 114 8.07 11.50 2.87
CA HIS A 114 8.68 10.40 2.13
C HIS A 114 8.11 10.22 0.70
N SER A 115 7.10 11.00 0.31
CA SER A 115 6.47 10.88 -0.99
C SER A 115 7.32 11.50 -2.10
N LEU A 116 7.44 10.79 -3.22
CA LEU A 116 8.08 11.28 -4.44
C LEU A 116 7.18 12.22 -5.25
N LEU A 117 5.88 12.24 -4.92
CA LEU A 117 4.87 13.03 -5.61
C LEU A 117 4.11 13.89 -4.61
N ASN A 118 3.84 15.14 -4.98
CA ASN A 118 2.96 16.02 -4.23
C ASN A 118 1.63 16.17 -4.98
N THR A 119 0.57 15.62 -4.41
CA THR A 119 -0.78 15.68 -4.99
C THR A 119 -1.59 16.87 -4.44
N GLY A 120 -1.13 17.51 -3.36
CA GLY A 120 -1.89 18.50 -2.60
C GLY A 120 -3.06 17.91 -1.80
N GLU A 121 -3.37 16.63 -2.01
CA GLU A 121 -4.45 15.90 -1.35
C GLU A 121 -3.91 15.18 -0.13
N LYS A 122 -4.62 15.27 0.99
CA LYS A 122 -4.32 14.52 2.21
C LYS A 122 -5.58 13.90 2.80
N PRO A 123 -5.49 12.70 3.38
CA PRO A 123 -6.62 12.14 4.10
C PRO A 123 -6.90 12.94 5.37
N LYS A 124 -8.17 12.97 5.75
CA LYS A 124 -8.64 13.54 7.02
C LYS A 124 -8.70 12.43 8.08
N TYR A 125 -8.65 12.82 9.35
CA TYR A 125 -8.83 11.88 10.43
C TYR A 125 -10.17 11.14 10.32
N GLY A 126 -10.12 9.82 10.49
CA GLY A 126 -11.26 8.90 10.29
C GLY A 126 -11.40 8.37 8.85
N GLU A 127 -10.67 8.90 7.86
CA GLU A 127 -10.59 8.29 6.54
C GLU A 127 -9.60 7.12 6.55
N GLN A 128 -10.00 5.99 5.98
CA GLN A 128 -9.14 4.80 5.92
C GLN A 128 -8.06 4.97 4.85
N MET A 129 -6.83 4.63 5.20
CA MET A 129 -5.70 4.54 4.27
C MET A 129 -5.51 3.12 3.75
N LEU A 130 -5.07 3.03 2.49
CA LEU A 130 -4.69 1.80 1.83
C LEU A 130 -3.23 1.90 1.35
N MET A 131 -2.36 1.05 1.87
CA MET A 131 -0.95 0.97 1.48
C MET A 131 -0.68 -0.31 0.70
N LEU A 132 -0.24 -0.16 -0.55
CA LEU A 132 0.27 -1.26 -1.36
C LEU A 132 1.79 -1.22 -1.32
N SER A 133 2.40 -2.22 -0.68
CA SER A 133 3.86 -2.29 -0.49
C SER A 133 4.49 -3.42 -1.28
N THR A 134 5.62 -3.15 -1.92
CA THR A 134 6.46 -4.15 -2.57
C THR A 134 7.95 -3.88 -2.42
N CYS A 135 8.80 -4.89 -2.63
CA CYS A 135 10.26 -4.72 -2.60
C CYS A 135 10.73 -3.84 -3.76
N ASP A 136 11.65 -2.92 -3.48
CA ASP A 136 12.40 -2.21 -4.51
C ASP A 136 13.63 -3.06 -4.89
N ASN A 137 13.46 -3.91 -5.90
CA ASN A 137 14.50 -4.83 -6.35
C ASN A 137 15.73 -4.07 -6.92
N GLY A 138 15.59 -2.78 -7.27
CA GLY A 138 16.68 -1.96 -7.78
C GLY A 138 17.59 -1.39 -6.68
N LYS A 139 17.09 -1.28 -5.44
CA LYS A 139 17.84 -0.71 -4.30
C LYS A 139 18.20 -1.72 -3.20
N GLY A 140 17.63 -2.93 -3.25
CA GLY A 140 17.94 -4.04 -2.35
C GLY A 140 16.84 -4.35 -1.33
N ASP A 141 17.06 -5.40 -0.54
CA ASP A 141 16.02 -6.06 0.26
C ASP A 141 15.39 -5.21 1.36
N ASP A 142 16.04 -4.11 1.76
CA ASP A 142 15.55 -3.17 2.78
C ASP A 142 14.71 -2.02 2.19
N TRP A 143 14.64 -1.88 0.86
CA TRP A 143 13.90 -0.80 0.20
C TRP A 143 12.52 -1.26 -0.25
N ARG A 144 11.52 -0.39 -0.08
CA ARG A 144 10.14 -0.65 -0.49
C ARG A 144 9.60 0.49 -1.32
N ILE A 145 8.82 0.11 -2.33
CA ILE A 145 7.92 1.04 -3.01
C ILE A 145 6.55 0.86 -2.38
N VAL A 146 5.99 1.97 -1.91
CA VAL A 146 4.70 2.00 -1.23
C VAL A 146 3.80 3.02 -1.91
N VAL A 147 2.69 2.54 -2.48
CA VAL A 147 1.63 3.40 -3.01
C VAL A 147 0.56 3.55 -1.94
N VAL A 148 0.21 4.79 -1.60
CA VAL A 148 -0.71 5.12 -0.52
C VAL A 148 -1.94 5.81 -1.08
N GLY A 149 -3.11 5.24 -0.82
CA GLY A 149 -4.40 5.82 -1.16
C GLY A 149 -5.27 6.11 0.06
N LYS A 150 -6.22 7.02 -0.11
CA LYS A 150 -7.31 7.33 0.83
C LYS A 150 -8.63 6.79 0.29
N GLU A 151 -9.45 6.14 1.11
CA GLU A 151 -10.80 5.68 0.71
C GLU A 151 -11.69 6.90 0.37
N ILE A 152 -12.51 6.78 -0.68
CA ILE A 152 -13.47 7.80 -1.15
C ILE A 152 -14.90 7.38 -0.79
#